data_AF-A0A7J8MDG7-F1
#
_entry.id   AF-A0A7J8MDG7-F1
#
_cell.length_a   1.000
_cell.length_b   1.000
_cell.length_c   1.000
_cell.angle_alpha   90.00
_cell.angle_beta   90.00
_cell.angle_gamma   90.00
#
_symmetry.space_group_name_H-M   'P 1'
#
loop_
_entity.id
_entity.type
_entity.pdbx_description
1 polymer ?
#
loop_
_entity_poly.entity_id
_entity_poly.type
_entity_poly.pdbx_seq_one_letter_code
_entity_poly.pdbx_strand_id
1 'polypeptide(L)'
;PEKVKFQLRLGQSKPIYNAFKAIKESPDWQSLSEARKRIVDAQIKEAVLNGVSLEDDKREQFNKIQQVQYSSYEVEVKRLL
;
A
#
# COMPACT_ATOMS: atom_id res chain seq x y z
N PRO A 1 12.05 9.65 -7.90
CA PRO A 1 10.78 9.51 -8.66
C PRO A 1 10.32 8.06 -8.89
N GLU A 2 11.12 7.22 -9.58
CA GLU A 2 10.71 5.86 -9.94
C GLU A 2 10.41 4.94 -8.74
N LYS A 3 11.15 5.10 -7.62
CA LYS A 3 10.93 4.32 -6.39
C LYS A 3 9.51 4.52 -5.82
N VAL A 4 9.07 5.76 -5.68
CA VAL A 4 7.75 6.10 -5.12
C VAL A 4 6.64 5.57 -6.03
N LYS A 5 6.78 5.78 -7.34
CA LYS A 5 5.85 5.24 -8.34
C LYS A 5 5.77 3.72 -8.28
N PHE A 6 6.89 3.03 -8.13
CA PHE A 6 6.92 1.58 -7.96
C PHE A 6 6.21 1.15 -6.67
N GLN A 7 6.52 1.78 -5.54
CA GLN A 7 5.89 1.47 -4.24
C GLN A 7 4.37 1.68 -4.27
N LEU A 8 3.90 2.77 -4.87
CA LEU A 8 2.46 3.05 -5.01
C LEU A 8 1.77 2.00 -5.88
N ARG A 9 2.36 1.62 -7.03
CA ARG A 9 1.79 0.55 -7.88
C ARG A 9 1.69 -0.79 -7.13
N LEU A 10 2.71 -1.11 -6.34
CA LEU A 10 2.72 -2.34 -5.55
C LEU A 10 1.63 -2.30 -4.46
N GLY A 11 1.57 -1.22 -3.68
CA GLY A 11 0.59 -1.03 -2.61
C GLY A 11 -0.86 -0.91 -3.10
N GLN A 12 -1.08 -0.40 -4.31
CA GLN A 12 -2.40 -0.26 -4.95
C GLN A 12 -2.80 -1.46 -5.82
N SER A 13 -2.04 -2.55 -5.80
CA SER A 13 -2.30 -3.73 -6.63
C SER A 13 -3.57 -4.47 -6.18
N LYS A 14 -4.65 -4.34 -6.96
CA LYS A 14 -5.92 -5.06 -6.72
C LYS A 14 -5.73 -6.58 -6.62
N PRO A 15 -4.92 -7.25 -7.48
CA PRO A 15 -4.67 -8.68 -7.35
C PRO A 15 -4.04 -9.07 -5.99
N ILE A 16 -3.05 -8.31 -5.51
CA ILE A 16 -2.38 -8.60 -4.23
C ILE A 16 -3.35 -8.38 -3.07
N TYR A 17 -4.09 -7.27 -3.09
CA TYR A 17 -5.12 -6.98 -2.10
C TYR A 17 -6.17 -8.10 -2.02
N ASN A 18 -6.68 -8.53 -3.17
CA ASN A 18 -7.69 -9.59 -3.26
C ASN A 18 -7.14 -10.95 -2.77
N ALA A 19 -5.85 -11.24 -3.00
CA ALA A 19 -5.23 -12.46 -2.48
C ALA A 19 -5.17 -12.47 -0.94
N PHE A 20 -4.76 -11.35 -0.31
CA PHE A 20 -4.79 -11.24 1.16
C PHE A 20 -6.20 -11.31 1.73
N LYS A 21 -7.16 -10.67 1.06
CA LYS A 21 -8.58 -10.78 1.38
C LYS A 21 -9.07 -12.23 1.33
N ALA A 22 -8.73 -12.97 0.29
CA ALA A 22 -9.10 -14.39 0.15
C ALA A 22 -8.53 -15.25 1.27
N ILE A 23 -7.28 -14.99 1.72
CA ILE A 23 -6.70 -15.68 2.88
C ILE A 23 -7.52 -15.38 4.14
N LYS A 24 -7.89 -14.11 4.37
CA LYS A 24 -8.68 -13.70 5.55
C LYS A 24 -10.09 -14.29 5.56
N GLU A 25 -10.70 -14.43 4.40
CA GLU A 25 -12.05 -14.99 4.22
C GLU A 25 -12.05 -16.52 4.08
N SER A 26 -10.87 -17.15 4.09
CA SER A 26 -10.74 -18.61 3.91
C SER A 26 -11.19 -19.40 5.15
N PRO A 27 -11.63 -20.66 4.98
CA PRO A 27 -11.96 -21.56 6.09
C PRO A 27 -10.78 -21.79 7.05
N ASP A 28 -9.55 -21.71 6.54
CA ASP A 28 -8.32 -21.96 7.31
C ASP A 28 -7.89 -20.74 8.14
N TRP A 29 -8.55 -19.59 8.02
CA TRP A 29 -8.15 -18.37 8.75
C TRP A 29 -7.96 -18.61 10.25
N GLN A 30 -8.85 -19.38 10.87
CA GLN A 30 -8.82 -19.63 12.31
C GLN A 30 -7.64 -20.52 12.74
N SER A 31 -7.13 -21.37 11.84
CA SER A 31 -5.99 -22.27 12.10
C SER A 31 -4.63 -21.59 11.91
N LEU A 32 -4.60 -20.40 11.32
CA LEU A 32 -3.36 -19.61 11.18
C LEU A 32 -2.85 -19.14 12.54
N SER A 33 -1.52 -19.06 12.66
CA SER A 33 -0.89 -18.44 13.83
C SER A 33 -1.22 -16.95 13.92
N GLU A 34 -1.21 -16.41 15.14
CA GLU A 34 -1.45 -14.99 15.38
C GLU A 34 -0.48 -14.08 14.61
N ALA A 35 0.77 -14.51 14.42
CA ALA A 35 1.73 -13.78 13.61
C ALA A 35 1.28 -13.68 12.14
N ARG A 36 0.77 -14.77 11.56
CA ARG A 36 0.27 -14.79 10.17
C ARG A 36 -0.99 -13.94 10.03
N LYS A 37 -1.93 -14.04 10.99
CA LYS A 37 -3.14 -13.20 11.00
C LYS A 37 -2.79 -11.72 11.00
N ARG A 38 -1.87 -11.30 11.89
CA ARG A 38 -1.38 -9.91 11.94
C ARG A 38 -0.78 -9.44 10.62
N ILE A 39 0.00 -10.28 9.94
CA ILE A 39 0.59 -9.93 8.64
C ILE A 39 -0.51 -9.71 7.60
N VAL A 40 -1.48 -10.62 7.51
CA VAL A 40 -2.59 -10.49 6.54
C VAL A 40 -3.40 -9.22 6.80
N ASP A 41 -3.77 -8.96 8.06
CA ASP A 41 -4.50 -7.76 8.43
C ASP A 41 -3.72 -6.47 8.13
N ALA A 42 -2.42 -6.46 8.43
CA ALA A 42 -1.55 -5.33 8.14
C ALA A 42 -1.46 -5.06 6.63
N GLN A 43 -1.32 -6.09 5.80
CA GLN A 43 -1.23 -5.94 4.35
C GLN A 43 -2.54 -5.45 3.73
N ILE A 44 -3.69 -5.92 4.21
CA ILE A 44 -5.01 -5.42 3.79
C ILE A 44 -5.14 -3.93 4.16
N LYS A 45 -4.79 -3.56 5.39
CA LYS A 45 -4.84 -2.17 5.86
C LYS A 45 -3.91 -1.27 5.04
N GLU A 46 -2.69 -1.72 4.79
CA GLU A 46 -1.69 -0.98 4.03
C GLU A 46 -2.14 -0.72 2.59
N ALA A 47 -2.75 -1.72 1.92
CA ALA A 47 -3.30 -1.52 0.59
C ALA A 47 -4.44 -0.47 0.56
N VAL A 48 -5.32 -0.47 1.57
CA VAL A 48 -6.37 0.55 1.71
C VAL A 48 -5.77 1.94 1.93
N LEU A 49 -4.77 2.06 2.81
CA LEU A 49 -4.06 3.32 3.06
C LEU A 49 -3.31 3.82 1.82
N ASN A 50 -2.82 2.91 0.98
CA ASN A 50 -2.21 3.24 -0.30
C ASN A 50 -3.25 3.59 -1.37
N GLY A 51 -4.55 3.49 -1.10
CA GLY A 51 -5.61 3.90 -2.01
C GLY A 51 -6.03 2.85 -3.03
N VAL A 52 -5.89 1.55 -2.73
CA VAL A 52 -6.34 0.45 -3.63
C VAL A 52 -7.83 0.54 -4.00
N SER A 53 -8.65 1.13 -3.14
CA SER A 53 -10.10 1.30 -3.30
C SER A 53 -10.49 2.63 -3.95
N LEU A 54 -9.53 3.48 -4.34
CA LEU A 54 -9.83 4.74 -5.01
C LEU A 54 -10.22 4.50 -6.47
N GLU A 55 -11.21 5.27 -6.94
CA GLU A 55 -11.50 5.41 -8.37
C GLU A 55 -10.35 6.09 -9.11
N ASP A 56 -10.31 5.92 -10.43
CA ASP A 56 -9.15 6.29 -11.25
C ASP A 56 -8.73 7.76 -11.12
N ASP A 57 -9.69 8.67 -11.10
CA ASP A 57 -9.48 10.12 -10.93
C ASP A 57 -8.86 10.47 -9.58
N LYS A 58 -9.42 9.93 -8.49
CA LYS A 58 -8.94 10.13 -7.12
C LYS A 58 -7.58 9.47 -6.90
N ARG A 59 -7.35 8.31 -7.52
CA ARG A 59 -6.09 7.57 -7.45
C ARG A 59 -4.97 8.33 -8.16
N GLU A 60 -5.24 8.95 -9.31
CA GLU A 60 -4.26 9.78 -9.99
C GLU A 60 -3.87 10.99 -9.13
N GLN A 61 -4.84 11.66 -8.53
CA GLN A 61 -4.58 12.80 -7.64
C GLN A 61 -3.78 12.39 -6.40
N PHE A 62 -4.13 11.27 -5.77
CA PHE A 62 -3.38 10.70 -4.64
C PHE A 62 -1.91 10.45 -5.03
N ASN A 63 -1.67 9.82 -6.19
CA ASN A 63 -0.32 9.50 -6.65
C ASN A 63 0.51 10.76 -6.93
N LYS A 64 -0.09 11.83 -7.46
CA LYS A 64 0.58 13.12 -7.65
C LYS A 64 1.02 13.73 -6.32
N ILE A 65 0.14 13.73 -5.32
CA ILE A 65 0.44 14.27 -3.98
C ILE A 65 1.58 13.49 -3.34
N GLN A 66 1.52 12.16 -3.35
CA GLN A 66 2.57 11.31 -2.79
C GLN A 66 3.90 11.56 -3.49
N GLN A 67 3.91 11.67 -4.81
CA GLN A 67 5.14 11.92 -5.57
C GLN A 67 5.82 13.24 -5.20
N VAL A 68 5.03 14.31 -5.00
CA VAL A 68 5.53 15.63 -4.57
C VAL A 68 6.07 15.56 -3.15
N GLN A 69 5.31 14.96 -2.23
CA GLN A 69 5.67 14.87 -0.82
C GLN A 69 7.01 14.14 -0.61
N TYR A 70 7.20 12.97 -1.23
CA TYR A 70 8.46 12.24 -1.15
C TYR A 70 9.63 12.98 -1.81
N SER A 71 9.38 13.69 -2.92
CA SER A 71 10.42 14.51 -3.56
C SER A 71 10.85 15.68 -2.67
N SER A 72 9.93 16.28 -1.92
CA SER A 72 10.24 17.37 -0.98
C SER A 72 11.14 16.88 0.15
N TYR A 73 10.84 15.72 0.74
CA TYR A 73 11.67 15.14 1.81
C TYR A 73 13.08 14.78 1.34
N GLU A 74 13.23 14.21 0.13
CA GLU A 74 14.58 13.90 -0.40
C GLU A 74 15.42 15.17 -0.61
N VAL A 75 14.79 16.27 -1.05
CA VAL A 75 15.48 17.55 -1.23
C VAL A 75 15.88 18.15 0.12
N GLU A 76 14.99 18.09 1.11
CA GLU A 76 15.24 18.66 2.44
C GLU A 76 16.29 17.87 3.24
N VAL A 77 16.25 16.54 3.19
CA VAL A 77 17.28 15.69 3.79
C VAL A 77 18.65 15.94 3.15
N LYS A 78 18.72 16.10 1.82
CA LYS A 78 19.98 16.44 1.12
C LYS A 78 20.49 17.84 1.42
N ARG A 79 19.63 18.78 1.85
CA ARG A 79 20.05 20.13 2.25
C ARG A 79 20.69 20.14 3.64
N LEU A 80 20.30 19.21 4.51
CA LEU A 80 20.74 19.14 5.90
C LEU A 80 22.00 18.28 6.12
N LEU A 81 22.50 17.63 5.06
CA LEU A 81 23.72 16.80 5.04
C LEU A 81 24.80 17.48 4.19
#